data_AF-E3QPT5-F1
#
_entry.id   AF-E3QPT5-F1
#
_cell.length_a   1.000
_cell.length_b   1.000
_cell.length_c   1.000
_cell.angle_alpha   90.00
_cell.angle_beta   90.00
_cell.angle_gamma   90.00
#
_symmetry.space_group_name_H-M   'P 1'
#
loop_
_entity.id
_entity.type
_entity.pdbx_description
1 polymer ?
#
loop_
_entity_poly.entity_id
_entity_poly.type
_entity_poly.pdbx_seq_one_letter_code
_entity_poly.pdbx_strand_id
1 'polypeptide(L)'
;MAEVIGIVASAAALIQLVCYGKKSARALYQFSHRAGISKPDVERCANHLRTFSLAVSLAVETLDEYGANTSTSSVFDFIASKQVLRAISIDSDSLVMRLTSVLKRFRGLAKSSRTPVAFVKWWLHKDDVITLFPEMEMIKTNLTLIIATIQLRLVYKKIETESSDSLAVKKLEKKK
;
A
#
# COMPACT_ATOMS: atom_id res chain seq x y z
N MET A 1 9.38 7.79 -22.26
CA MET A 1 10.16 8.29 -21.09
C MET A 1 9.28 8.77 -19.94
N ALA A 2 8.19 9.52 -20.17
CA ALA A 2 7.30 9.97 -19.09
C ALA A 2 6.61 8.84 -18.29
N GLU A 3 6.31 7.70 -18.92
CA GLU A 3 5.64 6.56 -18.26
C GLU A 3 6.54 5.85 -17.24
N VAL A 4 7.82 5.64 -17.58
CA VAL A 4 8.81 5.06 -16.65
C VAL A 4 8.99 5.97 -15.42
N ILE A 5 9.00 7.30 -15.63
CA ILE A 5 9.11 8.28 -14.55
C ILE A 5 7.85 8.26 -13.65
N GLY A 6 6.66 8.10 -14.24
CA GLY A 6 5.39 8.02 -13.49
C GLY A 6 5.30 6.77 -12.60
N ILE A 7 5.78 5.63 -13.10
CA ILE A 7 5.81 4.37 -12.33
C ILE A 7 6.83 4.46 -11.20
N VAL A 8 8.04 4.96 -11.47
CA VAL A 8 9.10 5.11 -10.45
C VAL A 8 8.71 6.11 -9.36
N ALA A 9 8.10 7.24 -9.72
CA ALA A 9 7.60 8.22 -8.75
C ALA A 9 6.50 7.64 -7.85
N SER A 10 5.58 6.87 -8.43
CA SER A 10 4.49 6.21 -7.69
C SER A 10 5.03 5.15 -6.74
N ALA A 11 6.04 4.37 -7.17
CA ALA A 11 6.72 3.41 -6.31
C ALA A 11 7.43 4.09 -5.13
N ALA A 12 8.13 5.21 -5.37
CA ALA A 12 8.78 5.97 -4.32
C ALA A 12 7.78 6.51 -3.28
N ALA A 13 6.65 7.06 -3.71
CA ALA A 13 5.59 7.53 -2.82
C ALA A 13 5.02 6.40 -1.94
N LEU A 14 4.78 5.23 -2.53
CA LEU A 14 4.30 4.05 -1.80
C LEU A 14 5.35 3.52 -0.80
N ILE A 15 6.63 3.49 -1.17
CA ILE A 15 7.72 3.11 -0.24
C ILE A 15 7.79 4.08 0.94
N GLN A 16 7.68 5.39 0.68
CA GLN A 16 7.63 6.39 1.75
C GLN A 16 6.41 6.16 2.65
N LEU A 17 5.25 5.89 2.06
CA LEU A 17 4.02 5.59 2.78
C LEU A 17 4.17 4.39 3.72
N VAL A 18 4.76 3.29 3.24
CA VAL A 18 5.10 2.11 4.06
C VAL A 18 6.03 2.48 5.21
N CYS A 19 7.07 3.28 4.93
CA CYS A 19 8.04 3.69 5.93
C CYS A 19 7.39 4.53 7.04
N TYR A 20 6.58 5.52 6.68
CA TYR A 20 5.91 6.39 7.64
C TYR A 20 4.78 5.69 8.38
N GLY A 21 4.05 4.79 7.74
CA GLY A 21 3.06 3.94 8.40
C GLY A 21 3.69 3.05 9.47
N LYS A 22 4.78 2.33 9.15
CA LYS A 22 5.55 1.52 10.11
C LYS A 22 6.12 2.36 11.26
N LYS A 23 6.69 3.54 10.97
CA LYS A 23 7.21 4.45 12.00
C LYS A 23 6.11 4.96 12.93
N SER A 24 4.94 5.30 12.38
CA SER A 24 3.78 5.80 13.13
C SER A 24 3.18 4.73 14.02
N ALA A 25 3.01 3.50 13.49
CA ALA A 25 2.62 2.34 14.28
C ALA A 25 3.57 2.11 15.46
N ARG A 26 4.89 2.11 15.21
CA ARG A 26 5.90 1.97 16.27
C ARG A 26 5.81 3.09 17.31
N ALA A 27 5.57 4.33 16.90
CA ALA A 27 5.42 5.44 17.85
C ALA A 27 4.18 5.29 18.73
N LEU A 28 3.05 4.81 18.17
CA LEU A 28 1.85 4.51 18.94
C LEU A 28 2.07 3.36 19.94
N TYR A 29 2.76 2.27 19.55
CA TYR A 29 3.13 1.21 20.50
C TYR A 29 4.04 1.72 21.61
N GLN A 30 5.06 2.50 21.26
CA GLN A 30 5.96 3.07 22.27
C GLN A 30 5.21 3.99 23.23
N PHE A 31 4.24 4.75 22.71
CA PHE A 31 3.36 5.57 23.52
C PHE A 31 2.47 4.73 24.44
N SER A 32 1.84 3.64 23.96
CA SER A 32 1.01 2.76 24.81
C SER A 32 1.82 2.13 25.94
N HIS A 33 2.99 1.58 25.60
CA HIS A 33 3.85 0.89 26.57
C HIS A 33 4.44 1.85 27.61
N ARG A 34 4.95 3.02 27.19
CA ARG A 34 5.57 4.00 28.11
C ARG A 34 4.57 4.75 28.98
N ALA A 35 3.35 4.94 28.47
CA ALA A 35 2.28 5.49 29.30
C ALA A 35 1.89 4.53 30.43
N GLY A 36 2.29 3.25 30.37
CA GLY A 36 1.74 2.20 31.24
C GLY A 36 0.28 1.92 30.93
N ILE A 37 -0.19 2.36 29.75
CA ILE A 37 -1.57 2.24 29.30
C ILE A 37 -1.55 1.37 28.06
N SER A 38 -1.65 0.05 28.24
CA SER A 38 -2.14 -0.84 27.18
C SER A 38 -3.64 -0.58 27.04
N LYS A 39 -3.99 0.56 26.44
CA LYS A 39 -5.36 0.81 26.02
C LYS A 39 -5.54 0.03 24.73
N PRO A 40 -6.47 -0.94 24.68
CA PRO A 40 -6.76 -1.71 23.48
C PRO A 40 -6.97 -0.82 22.24
N ASP A 41 -7.53 0.38 22.44
CA ASP A 41 -7.72 1.40 21.41
C ASP A 41 -6.41 1.87 20.73
N VAL A 42 -5.37 2.18 21.51
CA VAL A 42 -4.10 2.69 20.97
C VAL A 42 -3.41 1.59 20.16
N GLU A 43 -3.39 0.39 20.73
CA GLU A 43 -2.79 -0.78 20.08
C GLU A 43 -3.58 -1.20 18.83
N ARG A 44 -4.92 -1.10 18.86
CA ARG A 44 -5.75 -1.31 17.67
C ARG A 44 -5.39 -0.32 16.56
N CYS A 45 -5.18 0.96 16.88
CA CYS A 45 -4.76 1.95 15.89
C CYS A 45 -3.34 1.65 15.36
N ALA A 46 -2.41 1.29 16.24
CA ALA A 46 -1.05 0.90 15.85
C ALA A 46 -1.04 -0.34 14.94
N ASN A 47 -1.84 -1.36 15.29
CA ASN A 47 -2.06 -2.56 14.49
C ASN A 47 -2.61 -2.20 13.11
N HIS A 48 -3.61 -1.31 13.04
CA HIS A 48 -4.20 -0.91 11.77
C HIS A 48 -3.16 -0.25 10.84
N LEU A 49 -2.37 0.70 11.37
CA LEU A 49 -1.28 1.33 10.63
C LEU A 49 -0.22 0.31 10.18
N ARG A 50 0.11 -0.67 11.03
CA ARG A 50 1.06 -1.73 10.71
C ARG A 50 0.54 -2.64 9.60
N THR A 51 -0.69 -3.14 9.71
CA THR A 51 -1.32 -4.02 8.73
C THR A 51 -1.44 -3.32 7.39
N PHE A 52 -1.88 -2.06 7.38
CA PHE A 52 -1.89 -1.25 6.17
C PHE A 52 -0.50 -1.15 5.53
N SER A 53 0.53 -0.82 6.32
CA SER A 53 1.90 -0.71 5.80
C SER A 53 2.43 -2.03 5.24
N LEU A 54 2.06 -3.16 5.84
CA LEU A 54 2.42 -4.48 5.32
C LEU A 54 1.71 -4.79 4.01
N ALA A 55 0.40 -4.50 3.92
CA ALA A 55 -0.38 -4.69 2.70
C ALA A 55 0.18 -3.85 1.53
N VAL A 56 0.53 -2.59 1.77
CA VAL A 56 1.14 -1.73 0.75
C VAL A 56 2.55 -2.23 0.38
N SER A 57 3.36 -2.68 1.35
CA SER A 57 4.69 -3.25 1.06
C SER A 57 4.58 -4.46 0.13
N LEU A 58 3.69 -5.39 0.46
CA LEU A 58 3.44 -6.58 -0.35
C LEU A 58 2.94 -6.21 -1.76
N ALA A 59 2.07 -5.21 -1.85
CA ALA A 59 1.59 -4.72 -3.13
C ALA A 59 2.71 -4.14 -4.00
N VAL A 60 3.60 -3.34 -3.40
CA VAL A 60 4.78 -2.79 -4.11
C VAL A 60 5.70 -3.90 -4.57
N GLU A 61 6.03 -4.86 -3.70
CA GLU A 61 6.87 -6.02 -4.03
C GLU A 61 6.27 -6.85 -5.17
N THR A 62 4.96 -7.10 -5.14
CA THR A 62 4.23 -7.83 -6.19
C THR A 62 4.27 -7.09 -7.53
N LEU A 63 4.11 -5.76 -7.50
CA LEU A 63 4.16 -4.94 -8.71
C LEU A 63 5.56 -4.86 -9.30
N ASP A 64 6.59 -4.79 -8.45
CA ASP A 64 8.00 -4.78 -8.86
C ASP A 64 8.41 -6.12 -9.49
N GLU A 65 8.06 -7.23 -8.85
CA GLU A 65 8.27 -8.58 -9.40
C GLU A 65 7.55 -8.76 -10.75
N TYR A 66 6.33 -8.23 -10.88
CA TYR A 66 5.61 -8.28 -12.15
C TYR A 66 6.27 -7.40 -13.24
N GLY A 67 6.76 -6.22 -12.87
CA GLY A 67 7.48 -5.32 -13.77
C GLY A 67 8.78 -5.93 -14.30
N ALA A 68 9.56 -6.57 -13.43
CA ALA A 68 10.83 -7.20 -13.79
C ALA A 68 10.64 -8.40 -14.75
N ASN A 69 9.58 -9.18 -14.56
CA ASN A 69 9.33 -10.41 -15.32
C ASN A 69 8.55 -10.20 -16.63
N THR A 70 7.99 -9.01 -16.86
CA THR A 70 7.07 -8.76 -17.98
C THR A 70 7.48 -7.49 -18.73
N SER A 71 8.55 -7.58 -19.52
CA SER A 71 9.19 -6.45 -20.23
C SER A 71 8.29 -5.71 -21.23
N THR A 72 7.12 -6.25 -21.60
CA THR A 72 6.14 -5.61 -22.48
C THR A 72 4.73 -6.15 -22.18
N SER A 73 4.12 -5.70 -21.07
CA SER A 73 2.73 -6.04 -20.74
C SER A 73 1.81 -4.86 -21.07
N SER A 74 0.89 -5.06 -22.02
CA SER A 74 -0.20 -4.11 -22.35
C SER A 74 -1.06 -3.71 -21.15
N VAL A 75 -0.92 -4.43 -20.03
CA VAL A 75 -1.54 -4.09 -18.74
C VAL A 75 -0.87 -2.89 -18.09
N PHE A 76 0.46 -2.79 -18.13
CA PHE A 76 1.16 -1.63 -17.59
C PHE A 76 0.86 -0.38 -18.44
N ASP A 77 0.77 -0.53 -19.76
CA ASP A 77 0.36 0.55 -20.66
C ASP A 77 -1.10 0.98 -20.38
N PHE A 78 -1.99 0.03 -20.13
CA PHE A 78 -3.37 0.33 -19.73
C PHE A 78 -3.44 1.07 -18.38
N ILE A 79 -2.71 0.60 -17.36
CA ILE A 79 -2.66 1.23 -16.04
C ILE A 79 -2.01 2.63 -16.14
N ALA A 80 -0.94 2.77 -16.91
CA ALA A 80 -0.24 4.03 -17.15
C ALA A 80 -1.14 5.04 -17.88
N SER A 81 -1.82 4.60 -18.95
CA SER A 81 -2.73 5.46 -19.73
C SER A 81 -3.92 5.98 -18.94
N LYS A 82 -4.35 5.24 -17.90
CA LYS A 82 -5.43 5.65 -17.00
C LYS A 82 -4.97 6.52 -15.82
N GLN A 83 -3.68 6.85 -15.73
CA GLN A 83 -3.08 7.66 -14.65
C GLN A 83 -3.40 7.16 -13.22
N VAL A 84 -3.76 5.88 -13.06
CA VAL A 84 -4.22 5.33 -11.78
C VAL A 84 -3.09 5.38 -10.75
N LEU A 85 -1.86 5.04 -11.17
CA LEU A 85 -0.68 5.11 -10.31
C LEU A 85 -0.37 6.54 -9.86
N ARG A 86 -0.63 7.53 -10.74
CA ARG A 86 -0.45 8.95 -10.40
C ARG A 86 -1.44 9.41 -9.34
N ALA A 87 -2.71 9.03 -9.47
CA ALA A 87 -3.72 9.33 -8.44
C ALA A 87 -3.34 8.70 -7.09
N ILE A 88 -2.93 7.42 -7.09
CA ILE A 88 -2.43 6.74 -5.89
C ILE A 88 -1.22 7.44 -5.30
N SER A 89 -0.29 7.95 -6.13
CA SER A 89 0.88 8.70 -5.66
C SER A 89 0.48 9.98 -4.92
N ILE A 90 -0.46 10.75 -5.48
CA ILE A 90 -0.96 11.99 -4.85
C ILE A 90 -1.62 11.69 -3.50
N ASP A 91 -2.48 10.66 -3.47
CA ASP A 91 -3.13 10.24 -2.23
C ASP A 91 -2.12 9.73 -1.20
N SER A 92 -1.09 9.02 -1.66
CA SER A 92 0.00 8.51 -0.83
C SER A 92 0.83 9.63 -0.22
N ASP A 93 1.18 10.65 -1.00
CA ASP A 93 1.95 11.81 -0.53
C ASP A 93 1.17 12.60 0.53
N SER A 94 -0.13 12.82 0.29
CA SER A 94 -1.03 13.43 1.27
C SER A 94 -1.06 12.63 2.58
N LEU A 95 -1.23 11.32 2.50
CA LEU A 95 -1.27 10.44 3.66
C LEU A 95 0.09 10.38 4.39
N VAL A 96 1.22 10.41 3.67
CA VAL A 96 2.58 10.52 4.24
C VAL A 96 2.72 11.78 5.09
N MET A 97 2.23 12.91 4.61
CA MET A 97 2.28 14.18 5.36
C MET A 97 1.49 14.09 6.66
N ARG A 98 0.29 13.50 6.62
CA ARG A 98 -0.55 13.31 7.81
C ARG A 98 0.06 12.30 8.80
N LEU A 99 0.57 11.17 8.30
CA LEU A 99 1.31 10.19 9.12
C LEU A 99 2.55 10.80 9.75
N THR A 100 3.26 11.67 9.05
CA THR A 100 4.42 12.39 9.60
C THR A 100 4.02 13.30 10.77
N SER A 101 2.87 13.98 10.67
CA SER A 101 2.33 14.79 11.76
C SER A 101 2.01 13.94 12.99
N VAL A 102 1.29 12.82 12.79
CA VAL A 102 0.98 11.83 13.83
C VAL A 102 2.27 11.30 14.47
N LEU A 103 3.25 10.88 13.67
CA LEU A 103 4.54 10.39 14.13
C LEU A 103 5.26 11.39 15.03
N LYS A 104 5.40 12.64 14.57
CA LYS A 104 6.06 13.71 15.33
C LYS A 104 5.36 13.93 16.67
N ARG A 105 4.02 13.98 16.65
CA ARG A 105 3.20 14.17 17.84
C ARG A 105 3.40 13.06 18.85
N PHE A 106 3.14 11.80 18.48
CA PHE A 106 3.23 10.69 19.43
C PHE A 106 4.66 10.40 19.90
N ARG A 107 5.70 10.66 19.10
CA ARG A 107 7.08 10.64 19.58
C ARG A 107 7.35 11.70 20.64
N GLY A 108 6.82 12.91 20.47
CA GLY A 108 6.91 13.98 21.46
C GLY A 108 6.19 13.59 22.76
N LEU A 109 4.97 13.05 22.65
CA LEU A 109 4.17 12.65 23.80
C LEU A 109 4.83 11.49 24.59
N ALA A 110 5.40 10.50 23.89
CA ALA A 110 6.10 9.36 24.50
C ALA A 110 7.40 9.71 25.24
N LYS A 111 7.92 10.95 25.08
CA LYS A 111 9.10 11.44 25.82
C LYS A 111 8.74 12.17 27.12
N SER A 112 7.50 12.63 27.27
CA SER A 112 7.14 13.67 28.27
C SER A 112 6.11 13.22 29.32
N SER A 113 5.39 12.11 29.13
CA SER A 113 4.16 11.88 29.90
C SER A 113 4.32 11.00 31.15
N ARG A 114 3.86 11.52 32.30
CA ARG A 114 3.33 10.71 33.41
C ARG A 114 1.96 10.11 33.00
N THR A 115 1.65 8.90 33.47
CA THR A 115 0.49 8.06 33.05
C THR A 115 -0.86 8.77 32.86
N PRO A 116 -1.41 9.55 33.82
CA PRO A 116 -2.73 10.17 33.64
C PRO A 116 -2.76 11.25 32.53
N VAL A 117 -1.64 11.94 32.31
CA VAL A 117 -1.52 12.96 31.25
C VAL A 117 -1.49 12.30 29.87
N ALA A 118 -0.97 11.06 29.77
CA ALA A 118 -0.98 10.30 28.53
C ALA A 118 -2.40 9.93 28.08
N PHE A 119 -3.30 9.59 29.02
CA PHE A 119 -4.69 9.27 28.69
C PHE A 119 -5.41 10.45 28.03
N VAL A 120 -5.29 11.65 28.62
CA VAL A 120 -5.93 12.86 28.09
C VAL A 120 -5.33 13.22 26.72
N LYS A 121 -4.01 13.12 26.59
CA LYS A 121 -3.30 13.35 25.32
C LYS A 121 -3.74 12.37 24.22
N TRP A 122 -3.97 11.10 24.55
CA TRP A 122 -4.55 10.15 23.60
C TRP A 122 -5.95 10.57 23.19
N TRP A 123 -6.82 10.87 24.16
CA TRP A 123 -8.21 11.21 23.89
C TRP A 123 -8.34 12.42 22.95
N LEU A 124 -7.52 13.46 23.16
CA LEU A 124 -7.51 14.66 22.33
C LEU A 124 -6.98 14.45 20.90
N HIS A 125 -6.23 13.39 20.65
CA HIS A 125 -5.54 13.16 19.37
C HIS A 125 -5.92 11.84 18.70
N LYS A 126 -6.86 11.08 19.27
CA LYS A 126 -7.33 9.82 18.73
C LYS A 126 -7.97 10.01 17.35
N ASP A 127 -8.75 11.06 17.18
CA ASP A 127 -9.47 11.35 15.94
C ASP A 127 -8.50 11.67 14.78
N ASP A 128 -7.37 12.30 15.07
CA ASP A 128 -6.33 12.56 14.06
C ASP A 128 -5.75 11.28 13.47
N VAL A 129 -5.74 10.18 14.24
CA VAL A 129 -5.28 8.86 13.79
C VAL A 129 -6.39 8.11 13.06
N ILE A 130 -7.61 8.13 13.61
CA ILE A 130 -8.76 7.40 13.04
C ILE A 130 -9.15 7.96 11.68
N THR A 131 -9.05 9.27 11.49
CA THR A 131 -9.33 9.94 10.21
C THR A 131 -8.33 9.58 9.10
N LEU A 132 -7.26 8.83 9.39
CA LEU A 132 -6.35 8.27 8.38
C LEU A 132 -6.92 6.98 7.76
N PHE A 133 -7.78 6.26 8.49
CA PHE A 133 -8.20 4.91 8.10
C PHE A 133 -8.98 4.87 6.79
N PRO A 134 -9.92 5.80 6.50
CA PRO A 134 -10.59 5.81 5.21
C PRO A 134 -9.63 5.97 4.03
N GLU A 135 -8.64 6.86 4.14
CA GLU A 135 -7.64 7.09 3.08
C GLU A 135 -6.72 5.87 2.90
N MET A 136 -6.31 5.25 3.99
CA MET A 136 -5.55 4.00 3.97
C MET A 136 -6.32 2.87 3.27
N GLU A 137 -7.60 2.70 3.62
CA GLU A 137 -8.45 1.70 2.99
C GLU A 137 -8.66 1.96 1.50
N MET A 138 -8.80 3.23 1.11
CA MET A 138 -8.88 3.63 -0.29
C MET A 138 -7.62 3.24 -1.07
N ILE A 139 -6.43 3.60 -0.57
CA ILE A 139 -5.15 3.24 -1.21
C ILE A 139 -4.98 1.72 -1.29
N LYS A 140 -5.28 1.00 -0.19
CA LYS A 140 -5.21 -0.46 -0.15
C LYS A 140 -6.13 -1.11 -1.18
N THR A 141 -7.36 -0.62 -1.28
CA THR A 141 -8.36 -1.12 -2.24
C THR A 141 -7.91 -0.87 -3.67
N ASN A 142 -7.41 0.33 -3.97
CA ASN A 142 -6.90 0.66 -5.30
C ASN A 142 -5.71 -0.22 -5.71
N LEU A 143 -4.75 -0.44 -4.81
CA LEU A 143 -3.61 -1.32 -5.07
C LEU A 143 -4.05 -2.78 -5.28
N THR A 144 -5.01 -3.25 -4.47
CA THR A 144 -5.56 -4.60 -4.59
C THR A 144 -6.27 -4.78 -5.93
N LEU A 145 -7.03 -3.79 -6.37
CA LEU A 145 -7.71 -3.80 -7.66
C LEU A 145 -6.73 -3.83 -8.83
N ILE A 146 -5.62 -3.07 -8.74
CA ILE A 146 -4.54 -3.13 -9.74
C ILE A 146 -3.95 -4.53 -9.82
N ILE A 147 -3.59 -5.11 -8.68
CA ILE A 147 -3.00 -6.46 -8.61
C ILE A 147 -3.98 -7.50 -9.15
N ALA A 148 -5.25 -7.44 -8.77
CA ALA A 148 -6.28 -8.33 -9.27
C ALA A 148 -6.46 -8.21 -10.79
N THR A 149 -6.41 -6.98 -11.33
CA THR A 149 -6.49 -6.73 -12.78
C THR A 149 -5.29 -7.34 -13.51
N ILE A 150 -4.09 -7.22 -12.95
CA ILE A 150 -2.87 -7.83 -13.47
C ILE A 150 -3.00 -9.36 -13.50
N GLN A 151 -3.39 -9.96 -12.37
CA GLN A 151 -3.57 -11.41 -12.24
C GLN A 151 -4.62 -11.94 -13.21
N LEU A 152 -5.76 -11.26 -13.33
CA LEU A 152 -6.81 -11.64 -14.26
C LEU A 152 -6.30 -11.62 -15.71
N ARG A 153 -5.56 -10.58 -16.12
CA ARG A 153 -4.99 -10.55 -17.47
C ARG A 153 -3.98 -11.65 -17.72
N LEU A 154 -3.15 -12.00 -16.73
CA LEU A 154 -2.21 -13.11 -16.83
C LEU A 154 -2.92 -14.44 -17.11
N VAL A 155 -4.03 -14.69 -16.40
CA VAL A 155 -4.85 -15.88 -16.62
C VAL A 155 -5.45 -15.88 -18.03
N TYR A 156 -6.02 -14.76 -18.49
CA TYR A 156 -6.55 -14.64 -19.85
C TYR A 156 -5.49 -14.90 -20.92
N LYS A 157 -4.30 -14.30 -20.76
CA LYS A 157 -3.19 -14.50 -21.70
C LYS A 157 -2.77 -15.97 -21.76
N LYS A 158 -2.68 -16.64 -20.61
CA LYS A 158 -2.34 -18.07 -20.53
C LYS A 158 -3.34 -18.93 -21.31
N ILE A 159 -4.64 -18.70 -21.09
CA ILE A 159 -5.72 -19.41 -21.79
C ILE A 159 -5.65 -19.20 -23.32
N GLU A 160 -5.39 -17.98 -23.78
CA GLU A 160 -5.25 -17.67 -25.21
C GLU A 160 -4.06 -18.40 -25.86
N THR A 161 -2.91 -18.47 -25.17
CA THR A 161 -1.74 -19.24 -25.65
C THR A 161 -2.02 -20.74 -25.71
N GLU A 162 -2.60 -21.33 -24.67
CA GLU A 162 -2.90 -22.78 -24.63
C GLU A 162 -3.94 -23.18 -25.69
N SER A 163 -4.94 -22.33 -25.94
CA SER A 163 -5.92 -22.50 -27.01
C SER A 163 -5.28 -22.44 -28.40
N SER A 164 -4.33 -21.52 -28.61
CA SER A 164 -3.65 -21.34 -29.90
C SER A 164 -2.70 -22.49 -30.22
N ASP A 165 -1.98 -23.00 -29.22
CA ASP A 165 -1.10 -24.17 -29.37
C ASP A 165 -1.90 -25.45 -29.67
N SER A 166 -3.05 -25.64 -29.00
CA SER A 166 -3.96 -26.77 -29.27
C SER A 166 -4.48 -26.77 -30.73
N LEU A 167 -4.79 -25.60 -31.27
CA LEU A 167 -5.22 -25.42 -32.67
C LEU A 167 -4.08 -25.64 -33.67
N ALA A 168 -2.86 -25.25 -33.32
CA ALA A 168 -1.67 -25.48 -34.15
C ALA A 168 -1.35 -26.98 -34.26
N VAL A 169 -1.41 -27.72 -33.15
CA VAL A 169 -1.19 -29.18 -33.12
C VAL A 169 -2.24 -29.90 -33.97
N LYS A 170 -3.53 -29.56 -33.83
CA LYS A 170 -4.61 -30.16 -34.64
C LYS A 170 -4.50 -29.87 -36.15
N LYS A 171 -3.93 -28.72 -36.54
CA LYS A 171 -3.68 -28.40 -37.95
C LYS A 171 -2.52 -29.19 -38.56
N LEU A 172 -1.54 -29.58 -37.74
CA LEU A 172 -0.41 -30.41 -38.17
C LEU A 172 -0.81 -31.89 -38.32
N GLU A 173 -1.69 -32.40 -37.48
CA GLU A 173 -2.21 -33.77 -37.59
C GLU A 173 -3.10 -33.99 -38.83
N LYS A 174 -3.84 -32.96 -39.28
CA LYS A 174 -4.68 -33.05 -40.50
C LYS A 174 -3.90 -32.93 -41.82
N LYS A 175 -2.58 -32.71 -41.78
CA LYS A 175 -1.72 -32.58 -42.97
C LYS A 175 -0.84 -33.82 -43.23
N LYS A 176 -0.94 -34.86 -42.40
CA LYS A 176 -0.38 -36.20 -42.66
C LYS A 176 -1.47 -37.11 -43.21
#